data_AF-A0A2N1FBY0-F1
#
_entry.id   AF-A0A2N1FBY0-F1
#
_cell.length_a   1.000
_cell.length_b   1.000
_cell.length_c   1.000
_cell.angle_alpha   90.00
_cell.angle_beta   90.00
_cell.angle_gamma   90.00
#
_symmetry.space_group_name_H-M   'P 1'
#
loop_
_entity.id
_entity.type
_entity.pdbx_description
1 polymer ?
#
loop_
_entity_poly.entity_id
_entity_poly.type
_entity_poly.pdbx_seq_one_letter_code
_entity_poly.pdbx_strand_id
1 'polypeptide(L)' 'MDDINQQIVKLLSLGMTQKDVSNHLKEKGVTPCSLSIIEKRLKLMKKEYKAKTLFHLAIILKKKKII' A
#
# COMPACT_ATOMS: atom_id res chain seq x y z
N MET A 1 -3.51 10.04 -4.60
CA MET A 1 -3.05 9.12 -3.52
C MET A 1 -3.45 9.67 -2.16
N ASP A 2 -4.20 8.90 -1.39
CA ASP A 2 -4.69 9.27 -0.04
C ASP A 2 -3.74 8.81 1.08
N ASP A 3 -3.93 9.32 2.30
CA ASP A 3 -3.09 9.02 3.48
C ASP A 3 -2.98 7.51 3.75
N ILE A 4 -4.11 6.79 3.74
CA ILE A 4 -4.14 5.32 3.91
C ILE A 4 -3.30 4.61 2.83
N ASN A 5 -3.34 5.10 1.59
CA ASN A 5 -2.59 4.49 0.50
C ASN A 5 -1.08 4.69 0.69
N GLN A 6 -0.65 5.86 1.15
CA GLN A 6 0.75 6.11 1.53
C GLN A 6 1.17 5.21 2.70
N GLN A 7 0.31 5.08 3.71
CA GLN A 7 0.57 4.24 4.87
C GLN A 7 0.74 2.76 4.49
N ILE A 8 -0.14 2.23 3.63
CA ILE A 8 -0.04 0.86 3.10
C ILE A 8 1.31 0.65 2.41
N VAL A 9 1.70 1.54 1.49
CA VAL A 9 2.96 1.39 0.75
C VAL A 9 4.16 1.50 1.68
N LYS A 10 4.12 2.41 2.67
CA LYS A 10 5.19 2.57 3.66
C LYS A 10 5.35 1.32 4.52
N LEU A 11 4.27 0.70 4.95
CA LEU A 11 4.34 -0.55 5.71
C LEU A 11 4.90 -1.70 4.85
N LEU A 12 4.48 -1.79 3.58
CA LEU A 12 5.05 -2.75 2.63
C LEU A 12 6.54 -2.50 2.37
N SER A 13 7.01 -1.25 2.31
CA SER A 13 8.43 -0.93 2.11
C SER A 13 9.29 -1.28 3.33
N LEU A 14 8.68 -1.42 4.51
CA LEU A 14 9.32 -1.95 5.72
C LEU A 14 9.38 -3.49 5.76
N GLY A 15 8.91 -4.16 4.70
CA GLY A 15 8.95 -5.63 4.58
C GLY A 15 7.71 -6.35 5.09
N MET A 16 6.66 -5.63 5.50
CA MET A 16 5.40 -6.24 5.91
C MET A 16 4.67 -6.89 4.73
N THR A 17 3.96 -7.99 4.97
CA THR A 17 3.05 -8.57 3.98
C THR A 17 1.72 -7.82 3.96
N GLN A 18 0.90 -7.99 2.92
CA GLN A 18 -0.44 -7.38 2.86
C GLN A 18 -1.33 -7.80 4.03
N LYS A 19 -1.14 -9.03 4.53
CA LYS A 19 -1.85 -9.54 5.71
C LYS A 19 -1.38 -8.84 6.98
N ASP A 20 -0.08 -8.63 7.14
CA ASP A 20 0.47 -7.88 8.27
C ASP A 20 -0.01 -6.43 8.24
N VAL A 21 -0.05 -5.79 7.07
CA VAL A 21 -0.61 -4.44 6.90
C VAL A 21 -2.08 -4.40 7.31
N SER A 22 -2.87 -5.42 6.92
CA SER A 22 -4.28 -5.52 7.33
C SER A 22 -4.42 -5.59 8.85
N ASN A 23 -3.62 -6.46 9.48
CA ASN A 23 -3.64 -6.63 10.93
C ASN A 23 -3.20 -5.34 11.65
N HIS A 24 -2.10 -4.73 11.21
CA HIS A 24 -1.56 -3.49 11.78
C HIS A 24 -2.55 -2.32 11.70
N LEU A 25 -3.23 -2.17 10.56
CA LEU A 25 -4.27 -1.14 10.40
C LEU A 25 -5.49 -1.43 11.29
N LYS A 26 -5.86 -2.70 11.45
CA LYS A 26 -6.97 -3.12 12.32
C LYS A 26 -6.64 -2.87 13.80
N GLU A 27 -5.42 -3.17 14.23
CA GLU A 27 -4.94 -2.90 15.60
C GLU A 27 -4.92 -1.41 15.91
N LYS A 28 -4.64 -0.56 14.91
CA LYS A 28 -4.71 0.90 15.03
C LYS A 28 -6.13 1.47 14.92
N GLY A 29 -7.16 0.63 14.77
CA GLY A 29 -8.55 1.07 14.62
C GLY A 29 -8.83 1.82 13.31
N VAL A 30 -7.95 1.72 12.31
CA VAL A 30 -8.12 2.40 11.02
C VAL A 30 -9.10 1.59 10.17
N THR A 31 -10.22 2.19 9.76
CA THR A 31 -11.16 1.56 8.81
C THR A 31 -11.23 2.38 7.51
N PRO A 32 -11.32 1.73 6.33
CA PRO A 32 -11.37 0.29 6.10
C PRO A 32 -9.99 -0.38 5.93
N CYS A 33 -9.77 -1.54 6.56
CA CYS A 33 -8.46 -2.19 6.72
C CYS A 33 -8.44 -3.69 6.38
N SER A 34 -9.50 -4.25 5.79
CA SER A 34 -9.49 -5.67 5.41
C SER A 34 -8.49 -5.95 4.28
N LEU A 35 -8.00 -7.19 4.22
CA LEU A 35 -7.04 -7.63 3.20
C LEU A 35 -7.54 -7.33 1.78
N SER A 36 -8.82 -7.62 1.49
CA SER A 36 -9.42 -7.37 0.17
C SER A 36 -9.47 -5.89 -0.19
N ILE A 37 -9.60 -5.00 0.80
CA ILE A 37 -9.58 -3.55 0.59
C ILE A 37 -8.16 -3.07 0.30
N ILE A 38 -7.16 -3.61 1.01
CA ILE A 38 -5.74 -3.34 0.73
C ILE A 38 -5.38 -3.80 -0.69
N GLU A 39 -5.78 -5.01 -1.08
CA GLU A 39 -5.56 -5.55 -2.44
C GLU A 39 -6.21 -4.67 -3.52
N LYS A 40 -7.46 -4.25 -3.31
CA LYS A 40 -8.17 -3.33 -4.22
C LYS A 40 -7.42 -2.00 -4.34
N ARG A 41 -7.00 -1.40 -3.22
CA ARG A 41 -6.21 -0.15 -3.20
C ARG A 41 -4.88 -0.31 -3.93
N LEU A 42 -4.14 -1.39 -3.67
CA LEU A 42 -2.89 -1.71 -4.37
C LEU A 42 -3.11 -1.89 -5.88
N LYS A 43 -4.21 -2.52 -6.29
CA LYS A 43 -4.57 -2.68 -7.71
C LYS A 43 -4.86 -1.34 -8.37
N LEU A 44 -5.59 -0.45 -7.69
CA LEU A 44 -5.85 0.91 -8.17
C LEU A 44 -4.56 1.72 -8.30
N MET A 45 -3.70 1.70 -7.28
CA MET A 45 -2.40 2.39 -7.34
C MET A 45 -1.52 1.85 -8.47
N LYS A 46 -1.46 0.53 -8.67
CA LYS A 46 -0.73 -0.04 -9.82
C LYS A 46 -1.25 0.51 -11.14
N LYS A 47 -2.56 0.65 -11.30
CA LYS A 47 -3.17 1.24 -12.51
C LYS A 47 -2.82 2.72 -12.66
N GLU A 48 -2.94 3.50 -11.59
CA GLU A 48 -2.64 4.95 -11.54
C GLU A 48 -1.18 5.24 -11.93
N TYR A 49 -0.23 4.49 -11.35
CA TYR A 49 1.19 4.66 -11.60
C TYR A 49 1.71 3.81 -12.77
N LYS A 50 0.83 3.15 -13.53
CA LYS A 50 1.17 2.24 -14.64
C LYS A 50 2.22 1.17 -14.26
N ALA A 51 2.17 0.71 -13.02
CA ALA A 51 3.08 -0.29 -12.47
C ALA A 51 2.58 -1.72 -12.74
N LYS A 52 3.50 -2.59 -13.15
CA LYS A 52 3.22 -4.02 -13.44
C LYS A 52 3.26 -4.89 -12.18
N THR A 53 4.11 -4.56 -11.23
CA THR A 53 4.31 -5.29 -9.98
C THR A 53 4.31 -4.33 -8.78
N LEU A 54 4.16 -4.87 -7.57
CA LEU A 54 4.30 -4.07 -6.34
C LEU A 54 5.71 -3.50 -6.20
N PHE A 55 6.73 -4.26 -6.62
CA PHE A 55 8.10 -3.80 -6.66
C PHE A 55 8.28 -2.63 -7.64
N HIS A 56 7.71 -2.72 -8.84
CA HIS A 56 7.72 -1.62 -9.80
C HIS A 56 7.01 -0.38 -9.23
N LEU A 57 5.86 -0.57 -8.56
CA LEU A 57 5.16 0.51 -7.87
C LEU A 57 6.06 1.16 -6.80
N ALA A 58 6.71 0.36 -5.96
CA ALA A 58 7.62 0.86 -4.92
C ALA A 58 8.78 1.68 -5.48
N ILE A 59 9.40 1.25 -6.59
CA ILE A 59 10.46 2.01 -7.26
C ILE A 59 9.94 3.36 -7.76
N ILE A 60 8.76 3.39 -8.39
CA ILE A 60 8.17 4.64 -8.89
C ILE A 60 7.90 5.61 -7.73
N LEU A 61 7.34 5.10 -6.64
CA LEU A 61 7.01 5.92 -5.46
C LEU A 61 8.27 6.45 -4.77
N LYS A 62 9.33 5.64 -4.68
CA LYS A 62 10.65 6.06 -4.17
C LYS A 62 11.28 7.14 -5.06
N LYS A 63 11.27 6.96 -6.38
CA LYS A 63 11.77 7.97 -7.33
C LYS A 63 11.02 9.30 -7.23
N LYS A 64 9.71 9.24 -6.93
CA LYS A 64 8.86 10.42 -6.72
C LYS A 64 8.98 11.03 -5.31
N LYS A 65 9.82 10.47 -4.42
CA LYS A 65 9.98 10.89 -3.02
C LYS A 65 8.68 10.87 -2.21
N ILE A 66 7.79 9.93 -2.53
CA ILE A 66 6.53 9.72 -1.81
C ILE A 66 6.77 8.81 -0.59
N ILE A 67 7.72 7.87 -0.73
CA ILE A 67 8.22 6.96 0.32
C ILE A 67 9.74 6.98 0.35
#